data_AF-A0A3N0DXZ2-F1
#
_entry.id   AF-A0A3N0DXZ2-F1
#
_cell.length_a   1.000
_cell.length_b   1.000
_cell.length_c   1.000
_cell.angle_alpha   90.00
_cell.angle_beta   90.00
_cell.angle_gamma   90.00
#
_symmetry.space_group_name_H-M   'P 1'
#
loop_
_entity.id
_entity.type
_entity.pdbx_description
1 polymer ?
#
loop_
_entity_poly.entity_id
_entity_poly.type
_entity_poly.pdbx_seq_one_letter_code
_entity_poly.pdbx_strand_id
1 'polypeptide(L)'
;MSKILRVIFLFFAVVLALGAFLIAARDNVSQSNEIVKFVKHFADAVDGPFSRDNGIFKFSGKNAETKDAVVNWGIAAIVYLAIGRYVQHLLAPRKRR
;
A
#
# COMPACT_ATOMS: atom_id res chain seq x y z
N MET A 1 -21.73 -1.89 -8.87
CA MET A 1 -21.18 -2.10 -7.52
C MET A 1 -19.76 -2.69 -7.52
N SER A 2 -19.53 -3.87 -8.11
CA SER A 2 -18.23 -4.57 -8.04
C SER A 2 -17.03 -3.82 -8.64
N LYS A 3 -17.25 -3.00 -9.69
CA LYS A 3 -16.19 -2.14 -10.27
C LYS A 3 -15.70 -1.04 -9.32
N ILE A 4 -16.61 -0.45 -8.54
CA ILE A 4 -16.29 0.64 -7.61
C ILE A 4 -15.39 0.12 -6.48
N LEU A 5 -15.74 -1.03 -5.90
CA LEU A 5 -14.93 -1.68 -4.87
C LEU A 5 -13.51 -1.95 -5.38
N ARG A 6 -13.38 -2.52 -6.59
CA ARG A 6 -12.07 -2.75 -7.19
C ARG A 6 -11.26 -1.46 -7.33
N VAL A 7 -11.88 -0.37 -7.77
CA VAL A 7 -11.21 0.94 -7.90
C VAL A 7 -10.76 1.46 -6.54
N ILE A 8 -11.57 1.29 -5.49
CA ILE A 8 -11.20 1.68 -4.12
C ILE A 8 -9.97 0.89 -3.64
N PHE A 9 -9.98 -0.44 -3.78
CA PHE A 9 -8.83 -1.27 -3.40
C PHE A 9 -7.58 -0.97 -4.24
N LEU A 10 -7.75 -0.70 -5.53
CA LEU A 10 -6.67 -0.26 -6.41
C LEU A 10 -6.08 1.08 -5.95
N PHE A 11 -6.93 2.03 -5.58
CA PHE A 11 -6.49 3.33 -5.07
C PHE A 11 -5.61 3.17 -3.82
N PHE A 12 -6.05 2.40 -2.83
CA PHE A 12 -5.24 2.11 -1.63
C PHE A 12 -3.91 1.46 -1.98
N ALA A 13 -3.91 0.47 -2.88
CA ALA A 13 -2.69 -0.18 -3.33
C ALA A 13 -1.71 0.80 -4.01
N VAL A 14 -2.22 1.73 -4.83
CA VAL A 14 -1.40 2.76 -5.47
C VAL A 14 -0.82 3.71 -4.41
N VAL A 15 -1.61 4.15 -3.43
CA VAL A 15 -1.10 5.04 -2.37
C VAL A 15 -0.01 4.36 -1.55
N LEU A 16 -0.19 3.10 -1.16
CA LEU A 16 0.83 2.31 -0.44
C LEU A 16 2.11 2.12 -1.27
N ALA A 17 1.96 1.81 -2.57
CA ALA A 17 3.11 1.66 -3.47
C ALA A 17 3.87 2.98 -3.68
N LEU A 18 3.16 4.10 -3.80
CA LEU A 18 3.76 5.43 -3.87
C LEU A 18 4.44 5.80 -2.56
N GLY A 19 3.83 5.50 -1.41
CA GLY A 19 4.45 5.69 -0.09
C GLY A 19 5.78 4.92 0.02
N ALA A 20 5.78 3.65 -0.39
CA ALA A 20 6.98 2.80 -0.39
C ALA A 20 8.08 3.40 -1.28
N PHE A 21 7.71 3.82 -2.49
CA PHE A 21 8.61 4.48 -3.43
C PHE A 21 9.17 5.79 -2.86
N LEU A 22 8.35 6.62 -2.23
CA LEU A 22 8.78 7.90 -1.64
C LEU A 22 9.71 7.72 -0.44
N ILE A 23 9.53 6.67 0.36
CA ILE A 23 10.48 6.31 1.41
C ILE A 23 11.81 5.81 0.80
N ALA A 24 11.75 5.02 -0.26
CA ALA A 24 12.94 4.54 -0.97
C ALA A 24 13.73 5.69 -1.64
N ALA A 25 13.01 6.64 -2.24
CA ALA A 25 13.56 7.78 -2.95
C ALA A 25 13.76 9.00 -2.02
N ARG A 26 13.72 8.84 -0.69
CA ARG A 26 13.71 9.97 0.27
C ARG A 26 14.87 10.94 0.09
N ASP A 27 16.04 10.45 -0.32
CA ASP A 27 17.24 11.25 -0.54
C ASP A 27 17.19 12.06 -1.85
N ASN A 28 16.28 11.72 -2.76
CA ASN A 28 16.11 12.34 -4.08
C ASN A 28 14.81 13.16 -4.18
N VAL A 29 13.96 13.15 -3.15
CA VAL A 29 12.63 13.78 -3.17
C VAL A 29 12.48 14.73 -1.99
N SER A 30 11.97 15.94 -2.27
CA SER A 30 11.71 16.94 -1.23
C SER A 30 10.67 16.46 -0.21
N GLN A 31 11.12 16.27 1.04
CA GLN A 31 10.26 15.85 2.15
C GLN A 31 9.36 16.99 2.66
N SER A 32 9.62 18.23 2.27
CA SER A 32 8.76 19.38 2.60
C SER A 32 7.59 19.53 1.64
N ASN A 33 7.56 18.78 0.53
CA ASN A 33 6.48 18.82 -0.43
C ASN A 33 5.19 18.24 0.17
N GLU A 34 4.12 19.04 0.12
CA GLU A 34 2.82 18.67 0.69
C GLU A 34 2.21 17.41 0.07
N ILE A 35 2.43 17.14 -1.22
CA ILE A 35 1.97 15.91 -1.89
C ILE A 35 2.70 14.70 -1.32
N VAL A 36 4.01 14.81 -1.09
CA VAL A 36 4.83 13.72 -0.53
C VAL A 36 4.37 13.41 0.90
N LYS A 37 4.16 14.44 1.72
CA LYS A 37 3.63 14.28 3.08
C LYS A 37 2.24 13.64 3.05
N PHE A 38 1.35 14.15 2.20
CA PHE A 38 -0.01 13.64 2.05
C PHE A 38 -0.01 12.14 1.72
N VAL A 39 0.76 11.72 0.71
CA VAL A 39 0.84 10.30 0.32
C VAL A 39 1.39 9.45 1.46
N LYS A 40 2.47 9.88 2.14
CA LYS A 40 3.05 9.14 3.27
C LYS A 40 2.08 9.03 4.44
N HIS A 41 1.40 10.11 4.82
CA HIS A 41 0.40 10.10 5.88
C HIS A 41 -0.79 9.22 5.54
N PHE A 42 -1.26 9.25 4.29
CA PHE A 42 -2.36 8.40 3.88
C PHE A 42 -1.94 6.92 3.84
N ALA A 43 -0.71 6.61 3.41
CA ALA A 43 -0.14 5.26 3.49
C ALA A 43 -0.05 4.77 4.95
N ASP A 44 0.49 5.59 5.86
CA ASP A 44 0.54 5.31 7.30
C ASP A 44 -0.87 5.04 7.87
N ALA A 45 -1.91 5.70 7.35
CA ALA A 45 -3.29 5.53 7.84
C ALA A 45 -3.96 4.21 7.39
N VAL A 46 -3.46 3.58 6.33
CA VAL A 46 -4.09 2.38 5.71
C VAL A 46 -3.17 1.17 5.67
N ASP A 47 -1.99 1.23 6.27
CA ASP A 47 -1.01 0.15 6.23
C ASP A 47 -1.31 -1.00 7.23
N GLY A 48 -2.06 -0.73 8.30
CA GLY A 48 -2.59 -1.74 9.21
C GLY A 48 -1.50 -2.69 9.76
N PRO A 49 -1.62 -4.03 9.57
CA PRO A 49 -0.59 -4.96 10.06
C PRO A 49 0.75 -4.84 9.31
N PHE A 50 0.77 -4.14 8.18
CA PHE A 50 1.96 -3.88 7.38
C PHE A 50 2.54 -2.49 7.67
N SER A 51 2.46 -2.04 8.92
CA SER A 51 3.06 -0.78 9.32
C SER A 51 4.56 -0.75 9.00
N ARG A 52 5.07 0.41 8.56
CA ARG A 52 6.52 0.58 8.36
C ARG A 52 7.33 0.65 9.66
N ASP A 53 6.68 0.94 10.80
CA ASP A 53 7.36 1.11 12.09
C ASP A 53 7.27 -0.16 12.96
N ASN A 54 6.18 -0.92 12.82
CA ASN A 54 5.95 -2.16 13.58
C ASN A 54 5.14 -3.21 12.81
N GLY A 55 5.45 -3.37 11.52
CA GLY A 55 4.79 -4.35 10.65
C GLY A 55 5.29 -5.78 10.83
N ILE A 56 4.70 -6.68 10.05
CA ILE A 56 5.04 -8.11 10.02
C ILE A 56 6.53 -8.33 9.74
N PHE A 57 7.13 -7.53 8.85
CA PHE A 57 8.56 -7.58 8.55
C PHE A 57 9.28 -6.47 9.28
N LYS A 58 10.34 -6.83 10.02
CA LYS A 58 11.20 -5.88 10.72
C LYS A 58 12.67 -6.20 10.44
N PHE A 59 13.37 -5.24 9.84
CA PHE A 59 14.76 -5.34 9.45
C PHE A 59 15.64 -4.60 10.46
N SER A 60 16.90 -5.02 10.54
CA SER A 60 17.92 -4.38 11.37
C SER A 60 19.13 -3.97 10.54
N GLY A 61 19.89 -3.01 11.03
CA GLY A 61 21.13 -2.53 10.40
C GLY A 61 20.90 -1.43 9.37
N LYS A 62 21.82 -1.32 8.40
CA LYS A 62 21.82 -0.21 7.44
C LYS A 62 20.54 -0.17 6.61
N ASN A 63 19.93 1.01 6.56
CA ASN A 63 18.68 1.31 5.84
C ASN A 63 17.49 0.47 6.31
N ALA A 64 17.47 0.03 7.57
CA ALA A 64 16.37 -0.75 8.14
C ALA A 64 15.00 -0.09 7.91
N GLU A 65 14.84 1.19 8.26
CA GLU A 65 13.58 1.94 8.06
C GLU A 65 13.09 1.92 6.61
N THR A 66 14.01 2.11 5.65
CA THR A 66 13.65 2.09 4.23
C THR A 66 13.22 0.70 3.80
N LYS A 67 13.91 -0.35 4.27
CA LYS A 67 13.55 -1.74 3.97
C LYS A 67 12.21 -2.11 4.59
N ASP A 68 11.97 -1.70 5.83
CA ASP A 68 10.71 -1.93 6.54
C ASP A 68 9.55 -1.32 5.76
N ALA A 69 9.64 -0.05 5.38
CA ALA A 69 8.61 0.61 4.60
C ALA A 69 8.41 -0.03 3.22
N VAL A 70 9.50 -0.26 2.48
CA VAL A 70 9.41 -0.79 1.11
C VAL A 70 8.80 -2.18 1.08
N VAL A 71 9.21 -3.07 1.97
CA VAL A 71 8.71 -4.44 2.02
C VAL A 71 7.29 -4.49 2.56
N ASN A 72 7.01 -3.86 3.71
CA ASN A 72 5.69 -3.95 4.31
C ASN A 72 4.64 -3.27 3.44
N TRP A 73 4.85 -2.01 3.03
CA TRP A 73 3.87 -1.30 2.20
C TRP A 73 3.76 -1.86 0.78
N GLY A 74 4.85 -2.40 0.22
CA GLY A 74 4.81 -3.12 -1.05
C GLY A 74 3.92 -4.37 -0.98
N ILE A 75 4.05 -5.17 0.08
CA ILE A 75 3.20 -6.34 0.31
C ILE A 75 1.75 -5.91 0.59
N ALA A 76 1.55 -4.88 1.40
CA ALA A 76 0.22 -4.32 1.67
C ALA A 76 -0.49 -3.95 0.37
N ALA A 77 0.18 -3.27 -0.56
CA ALA A 77 -0.38 -2.93 -1.86
C ALA A 77 -0.84 -4.18 -2.63
N ILE A 78 -0.03 -5.25 -2.65
CA ILE A 78 -0.41 -6.52 -3.28
C ILE A 78 -1.63 -7.14 -2.60
N VAL A 79 -1.69 -7.13 -1.27
CA VAL A 79 -2.83 -7.65 -0.49
C VAL A 79 -4.11 -6.89 -0.81
N TYR A 80 -4.08 -5.56 -0.84
CA TYR A 80 -5.23 -4.74 -1.23
C TYR A 80 -5.73 -5.11 -2.64
N LEU A 81 -4.82 -5.29 -3.62
CA LEU A 81 -5.20 -5.75 -4.96
C LEU A 81 -5.81 -7.14 -4.96
N ALA A 82 -5.25 -8.07 -4.19
CA ALA A 82 -5.74 -9.44 -4.08
C ALA A 82 -7.15 -9.48 -3.48
N ILE A 83 -7.39 -8.73 -2.39
CA ILE A 83 -8.71 -8.61 -1.76
C ILE A 83 -9.71 -7.98 -2.73
N GLY A 84 -9.34 -6.89 -3.41
CA GLY A 84 -10.21 -6.25 -4.40
C GLY A 84 -10.62 -7.19 -5.53
N ARG A 85 -9.68 -8.00 -6.04
CA ARG A 85 -9.98 -9.03 -7.06
C ARG A 85 -10.84 -10.16 -6.51
N TYR A 86 -10.54 -10.63 -5.30
CA TYR A 86 -11.26 -11.74 -4.67
C TYR A 86 -12.72 -11.36 -4.37
N VAL A 87 -12.96 -10.20 -3.77
CA VAL A 87 -14.29 -9.66 -3.51
C VAL A 87 -15.06 -9.46 -4.82
N GLN A 88 -14.40 -8.95 -5.86
CA GLN A 88 -15.02 -8.84 -7.18
C GLN A 88 -15.45 -10.20 -7.73
N HIS A 89 -14.63 -11.24 -7.56
CA HIS A 89 -14.94 -12.60 -8.02
C HIS A 89 -16.15 -13.19 -7.26
N LEU A 90 -16.21 -13.00 -5.93
CA LEU A 90 -17.32 -13.48 -5.11
C LEU A 90 -18.65 -12.79 -5.43
N LEU A 91 -18.61 -11.48 -5.69
CA LEU A 91 -19.80 -10.68 -6.01
C LEU A 91 -20.18 -10.73 -7.49
N ALA A 92 -19.34 -11.32 -8.35
CA ALA A 92 -19.67 -11.47 -9.76
C ALA A 92 -20.87 -12.43 -9.88
N PRO A 93 -21.92 -12.05 -10.63
CA PRO A 93 -23.06 -12.94 -10.81
C PRO A 93 -22.58 -14.24 -11.46
N ARG A 94 -22.79 -15.37 -10.78
CA ARG A 94 -22.62 -16.71 -11.36
C ARG A 94 -23.56 -16.79 -12.56
N LYS A 95 -23.01 -16.77 -13.77
CA LYS A 95 -23.76 -17.11 -14.97
C LYS A 95 -24.16 -18.59 -14.82
N ARG A 96 -25.37 -18.86 -14.30
CA ARG A 96 -25.99 -20.20 -14.36
C ARG A 96 -26.06 -20.55 -15.84
N ARG A 97 -25.24 -21.52 -16.26
CA ARG A 97 -25.41 -22.23 -17.53
C ARG A 97 -26.50 -23.27 -17.34
#